data_AF-A0A0B7N5T9-F1
#
_entry.id   AF-A0A0B7N5T9-F1
#
_cell.length_a   1.000
_cell.length_b   1.000
_cell.length_c   1.000
_cell.angle_alpha   90.00
_cell.angle_beta   90.00
_cell.angle_gamma   90.00
#
_symmetry.space_group_name_H-M   'P 1'
#
loop_
_entity.id
_entity.type
_entity.pdbx_description
1 polymer ?
#
loop_
_entity_poly.entity_id
_entity_poly.type
_entity_poly.pdbx_seq_one_letter_code
_entity_poly.pdbx_strand_id
1 'polypeptide(L)'
;NSKSAVAFLKLMLKLRKIILQEAILWRQLDSENRIFKVPVFSNAAFKQFETDHLVYMEATPTTSTMVLQETLPVIEQRFSEVLSEVKTNIQATVAAAQHIVQQLLTTTNSSTNEQVMAKLVQIN
;
A
#
# COMPACT_ATOMS: atom_id res chain seq x y z
N ASN A 1 -18.19 21.60 37.95
CA ASN A 1 -17.20 20.54 37.65
C ASN A 1 -17.71 19.09 37.66
N SER A 2 -18.89 18.73 38.20
CA SER A 2 -19.34 17.31 38.18
C SER A 2 -19.82 16.82 36.80
N LYS A 3 -20.40 17.68 35.96
CA LYS A 3 -20.91 17.30 34.62
C LYS A 3 -19.81 16.79 33.68
N SER A 4 -18.62 17.41 33.72
CA SER A 4 -17.46 16.99 32.92
C SER A 4 -16.90 15.64 33.39
N ALA A 5 -16.79 15.44 34.71
CA ALA A 5 -16.39 14.15 35.28
C ALA A 5 -17.36 13.02 34.89
N VAL A 6 -18.67 13.28 34.90
CA VAL A 6 -19.68 12.29 34.46
C VAL A 6 -19.54 11.97 32.98
N ALA A 7 -19.30 12.96 32.12
CA ALA A 7 -19.08 12.74 30.69
C ALA A 7 -17.81 11.92 30.43
N PHE A 8 -16.73 12.22 31.16
CA PHE A 8 -15.48 11.47 31.09
C PHE A 8 -15.66 10.00 31.51
N LEU A 9 -16.37 9.75 32.62
CA LEU A 9 -16.66 8.38 33.05
C LEU A 9 -17.48 7.59 32.00
N LYS A 10 -18.45 8.24 31.36
CA LYS A 10 -19.21 7.63 30.26
C LYS A 10 -18.30 7.27 29.08
N LEU A 11 -17.34 8.13 28.74
CA LEU A 11 -16.35 7.84 27.70
C LEU A 11 -15.48 6.65 28.09
N MET A 12 -14.94 6.63 29.31
CA MET A 12 -14.09 5.54 29.78
C MET A 12 -14.82 4.19 29.80
N LEU A 13 -16.11 4.17 30.15
CA LEU A 13 -16.92 2.95 30.09
C LEU A 13 -17.12 2.45 28.65
N LYS A 14 -17.34 3.36 27.69
CA LYS A 14 -17.44 3.00 26.27
C LYS A 14 -16.11 2.45 25.75
N LEU A 15 -15.01 3.13 26.03
CA LEU A 15 -13.67 2.71 25.62
C LEU A 15 -13.31 1.36 26.23
N ARG A 16 -13.63 1.12 27.51
CA ARG A 16 -13.43 -0.18 28.16
C ARG A 16 -14.11 -1.31 27.39
N LYS A 17 -15.35 -1.10 26.92
CA LYS A 17 -16.07 -2.11 26.14
C LYS A 17 -15.36 -2.40 24.81
N ILE A 18 -15.00 -1.35 24.06
CA ILE A 18 -14.31 -1.47 22.77
C ILE A 18 -12.97 -2.19 22.94
N ILE A 19 -12.16 -1.77 23.91
CA ILE A 19 -10.84 -2.35 24.18
C ILE A 19 -10.98 -3.85 24.52
N LEU A 20 -11.96 -4.25 25.34
CA LEU A 20 -12.14 -5.65 25.70
C LEU A 20 -12.60 -6.53 24.53
N GLN A 21 -13.42 -5.98 23.64
CA GLN A 21 -13.86 -6.69 22.43
C GLN A 21 -12.70 -6.84 21.43
N GLU A 22 -11.98 -5.77 21.14
CA GLU A 22 -10.87 -5.77 20.18
C GLU A 22 -9.59 -6.42 20.72
N ALA A 23 -9.44 -6.54 22.03
CA ALA A 23 -8.31 -7.22 22.66
C ALA A 23 -8.13 -8.67 22.16
N ILE A 24 -9.23 -9.35 21.81
CA ILE A 24 -9.19 -10.70 21.26
C ILE A 24 -8.50 -10.70 19.89
N LEU A 25 -8.88 -9.77 19.00
CA LEU A 25 -8.25 -9.61 17.69
C LEU A 25 -6.79 -9.21 17.83
N TRP A 26 -6.49 -8.27 18.72
CA TRP A 26 -5.13 -7.82 18.97
C TRP A 26 -4.26 -8.97 19.49
N ARG A 27 -4.79 -9.84 20.36
CA ARG A 27 -4.06 -11.00 20.86
C ARG A 27 -3.74 -12.04 19.77
N GLN A 28 -4.60 -12.18 18.76
CA GLN A 28 -4.30 -13.02 17.59
C GLN A 28 -3.12 -12.47 16.77
N LEU A 29 -2.93 -11.13 16.76
CA LEU A 29 -1.85 -10.47 16.03
C LEU A 29 -0.55 -10.38 16.83
N ASP A 30 -0.63 -10.14 18.14
CA ASP A 30 0.51 -9.93 19.05
C ASP A 30 0.19 -10.49 20.45
N SER A 31 0.32 -11.81 20.62
CA SER A 31 0.03 -12.48 21.90
C SER A 31 0.98 -12.08 23.03
N GLU A 32 2.19 -11.60 22.70
CA GLU A 32 3.24 -11.25 23.65
C GLU A 32 3.09 -9.82 24.21
N ASN A 33 2.09 -9.08 23.75
CA ASN A 33 1.87 -7.72 24.18
C ASN A 33 1.75 -7.62 25.71
N ARG A 34 2.38 -6.60 26.29
CA ARG A 34 2.40 -6.38 27.74
C ARG A 34 1.00 -6.24 28.34
N ILE A 35 0.02 -5.76 27.58
CA ILE A 35 -1.37 -5.62 28.04
C ILE A 35 -1.97 -6.98 28.44
N PHE A 36 -1.59 -8.07 27.77
CA PHE A 36 -2.09 -9.42 28.04
C PHE A 36 -1.48 -10.09 29.27
N LYS A 37 -0.44 -9.49 29.85
CA LYS A 37 0.14 -9.91 31.15
C LYS A 37 -0.71 -9.43 32.33
N VAL A 38 -1.70 -8.57 32.09
CA VAL A 38 -2.61 -8.09 33.14
C VAL A 38 -3.59 -9.22 33.52
N PRO A 39 -3.82 -9.47 34.83
CA PRO A 39 -4.62 -10.62 35.29
C PRO A 39 -6.04 -10.73 34.70
N VAL A 40 -6.63 -9.60 34.31
CA VAL A 40 -7.96 -9.56 33.70
C VAL A 40 -8.06 -10.42 32.43
N PHE A 41 -6.97 -10.50 31.65
CA PHE A 41 -6.93 -11.27 30.41
C PHE A 41 -6.52 -12.74 30.59
N SER A 42 -6.23 -13.15 31.83
CA SER A 42 -5.97 -14.56 32.21
C SER A 42 -7.13 -15.18 32.97
N ASN A 43 -8.12 -14.39 33.38
CA ASN A 43 -9.31 -14.84 34.09
C ASN A 43 -10.15 -15.79 33.23
N ALA A 44 -10.72 -16.82 33.85
CA ALA A 44 -11.65 -17.77 33.24
C ALA A 44 -12.80 -17.09 32.47
N ALA A 45 -13.38 -16.00 33.01
CA ALA A 45 -14.46 -15.27 32.33
C ALA A 45 -14.01 -14.65 31.01
N PHE A 46 -12.78 -14.10 30.96
CA PHE A 46 -12.22 -13.53 29.74
C PHE A 46 -11.87 -14.63 28.73
N LYS A 47 -11.28 -15.75 29.19
CA LYS A 47 -10.96 -16.89 28.31
C LYS A 47 -12.21 -17.53 27.70
N GLN A 48 -13.30 -17.62 28.45
CA GLN A 48 -14.58 -18.09 27.92
C GLN A 48 -15.11 -17.14 26.85
N PHE A 49 -15.12 -15.83 27.15
CA PHE A 49 -15.52 -14.80 26.19
C PHE A 49 -14.66 -14.83 24.91
N GLU A 50 -13.35 -14.98 25.06
CA GLU A 50 -12.40 -15.13 23.95
C GLU A 50 -12.73 -16.34 23.07
N THR A 51 -12.98 -17.49 23.69
CA THR A 51 -13.38 -18.72 22.99
C THR A 51 -14.69 -18.53 22.23
N ASP A 52 -15.72 -18.01 22.90
CA ASP A 52 -17.04 -17.81 22.30
C ASP A 52 -17.00 -16.82 21.13
N HIS A 53 -16.20 -15.76 21.26
CA HIS A 53 -16.05 -14.73 20.24
C HIS A 53 -15.28 -15.24 19.02
N LEU A 54 -14.24 -16.07 19.21
CA LEU A 54 -13.51 -16.70 18.10
C LEU A 54 -14.42 -17.67 17.34
N VAL A 55 -15.21 -18.48 18.05
CA VAL A 55 -16.20 -19.37 17.42
C VAL A 55 -17.25 -18.56 16.65
N TYR A 56 -17.73 -17.44 17.20
CA TYR A 56 -18.65 -16.55 16.50
C TYR A 56 -18.03 -15.94 15.24
N MET A 57 -16.76 -15.54 15.29
CA MET A 57 -16.04 -15.01 14.14
C MET A 57 -15.81 -16.06 13.06
N GLU A 58 -15.51 -17.31 13.42
CA GLU A 58 -15.38 -18.42 12.47
C GLU A 58 -16.74 -18.84 11.88
N ALA A 59 -17.79 -18.80 12.69
CA ALA A 59 -19.17 -19.12 12.29
C ALA A 59 -19.85 -17.98 11.51
N THR A 60 -19.31 -16.77 11.58
CA THR A 60 -19.71 -15.65 10.73
C THR A 60 -18.80 -15.71 9.51
N PRO A 61 -19.19 -16.37 8.40
CA PRO A 61 -18.41 -16.25 7.20
C PRO A 61 -18.33 -14.76 6.89
N THR A 62 -17.13 -14.19 6.96
CA THR A 62 -16.78 -13.01 6.19
C THR A 62 -17.22 -13.38 4.78
N THR A 63 -18.41 -12.91 4.41
CA THR A 63 -19.08 -13.35 3.20
C THR A 63 -18.07 -12.99 2.13
N SER A 64 -17.60 -13.93 1.32
CA SER A 64 -16.47 -13.67 0.41
C SER A 64 -16.69 -12.41 -0.44
N THR A 65 -17.95 -12.02 -0.62
CA THR A 65 -18.43 -10.72 -1.13
C THR A 65 -17.89 -9.47 -0.40
N MET A 66 -17.78 -9.44 0.93
CA MET A 66 -17.29 -8.29 1.70
C MET A 66 -15.77 -8.11 1.53
N VAL A 67 -15.01 -9.20 1.59
CA VAL A 67 -13.55 -9.18 1.32
C VAL A 67 -13.28 -8.83 -0.14
N LEU A 68 -14.08 -9.33 -1.09
CA LEU A 68 -13.97 -8.97 -2.51
C LEU A 68 -14.32 -7.50 -2.75
N GLN A 69 -15.36 -6.95 -2.10
CA GLN A 69 -15.70 -5.53 -2.21
C GLN A 69 -14.63 -4.60 -1.63
N GLU A 70 -13.96 -5.01 -0.55
CA GLU A 70 -12.87 -4.22 0.04
C GLU A 70 -11.56 -4.32 -0.77
N THR A 71 -11.30 -5.47 -1.40
CA THR A 71 -10.05 -5.71 -2.13
C THR A 71 -10.10 -5.25 -3.59
N LEU A 72 -11.27 -5.19 -4.22
CA LEU A 72 -11.45 -4.74 -5.61
C LEU A 72 -10.88 -3.33 -5.86
N PRO A 73 -11.18 -2.30 -5.04
CA PRO A 73 -10.63 -0.97 -5.24
C PRO A 73 -9.10 -0.92 -5.11
N VAL A 74 -8.54 -1.71 -4.19
CA VAL A 74 -7.08 -1.80 -4.00
C VAL A 74 -6.44 -2.47 -5.21
N ILE A 75 -7.04 -3.54 -5.74
CA ILE A 75 -6.56 -4.21 -6.96
C ILE A 75 -6.61 -3.23 -8.14
N GLU A 76 -7.72 -2.53 -8.36
CA GLU A 76 -7.86 -1.53 -9.43
C GLU A 76 -6.82 -0.41 -9.33
N GLN A 77 -6.54 0.07 -8.12
CA GLN A 77 -5.51 1.07 -7.89
C GLN A 77 -4.12 0.54 -8.27
N ARG A 78 -3.75 -0.66 -7.83
CA ARG A 78 -2.43 -1.25 -8.11
C ARG A 78 -2.24 -1.53 -9.60
N PHE A 79 -3.28 -2.01 -10.29
CA PHE A 79 -3.25 -2.17 -11.74
C PHE A 79 -3.07 -0.83 -12.46
N SER A 80 -3.73 0.23 -11.99
CA SER A 80 -3.59 1.57 -12.58
C SER A 80 -2.20 2.16 -12.37
N GLU A 81 -1.61 1.96 -11.18
CA GLU A 81 -0.23 2.36 -10.86
C GLU A 81 0.77 1.65 -11.80
N VAL A 82 0.65 0.33 -11.94
CA VAL A 82 1.51 -0.47 -12.84
C VAL A 82 1.34 -0.04 -14.29
N LEU A 83 0.10 0.17 -14.76
CA LEU A 83 -0.14 0.65 -16.12
C LEU A 83 0.46 2.05 -16.36
N SER A 84 0.39 2.94 -15.38
CA SER A 84 1.00 4.27 -15.48
C SER A 84 2.52 4.18 -15.53
N GLU A 85 3.13 3.32 -14.72
CA GLU A 85 4.58 3.12 -14.71
C GLU A 85 5.07 2.54 -16.04
N VAL A 86 4.38 1.52 -16.56
CA VAL A 86 4.67 0.93 -17.87
C VAL A 86 4.56 1.98 -18.98
N LYS A 87 3.51 2.82 -18.95
CA LYS A 87 3.34 3.89 -19.94
C LYS A 87 4.50 4.90 -19.91
N THR A 88 4.93 5.32 -18.73
CA THR A 88 6.07 6.23 -18.56
C THR A 88 7.36 5.61 -19.08
N ASN A 89 7.61 4.34 -18.77
CA ASN A 89 8.80 3.63 -19.25
C ASN A 89 8.82 3.48 -20.77
N ILE A 90 7.67 3.19 -21.39
CA ILE A 90 7.54 3.14 -22.85
C ILE A 90 7.81 4.53 -23.45
N GLN A 91 7.24 5.60 -22.89
CA GLN A 91 7.48 6.96 -23.38
C GLN A 91 8.95 7.38 -23.26
N ALA A 92 9.60 7.05 -22.15
CA ALA A 92 11.03 7.30 -21.97
C ALA A 92 11.88 6.54 -22.99
N THR A 93 11.53 5.29 -23.28
CA THR A 93 12.22 4.46 -24.29
C THR A 93 12.04 5.04 -25.69
N VAL A 94 10.83 5.48 -26.03
CA VAL A 94 10.55 6.11 -27.33
C VAL A 94 11.31 7.43 -27.48
N ALA A 95 11.34 8.26 -26.44
CA ALA A 95 12.10 9.52 -26.45
C ALA A 95 13.61 9.26 -26.61
N ALA A 96 14.16 8.26 -25.92
CA ALA A 96 15.56 7.87 -26.08
C ALA A 96 15.86 7.37 -27.50
N ALA A 97 14.98 6.55 -28.08
CA ALA A 97 15.12 6.09 -29.45
C ALA A 97 15.09 7.25 -30.47
N GLN A 98 14.16 8.19 -30.29
CA GLN A 98 14.09 9.41 -31.13
C GLN A 98 15.38 10.24 -31.01
N HIS A 99 15.91 10.39 -29.80
CA HIS A 99 17.16 11.12 -29.58
C HIS A 99 18.35 10.44 -30.27
N ILE A 100 18.46 9.11 -30.20
CA ILE A 100 19.49 8.34 -30.90
C ILE A 100 19.38 8.53 -32.41
N VAL A 101 18.17 8.45 -32.97
CA VAL A 101 17.94 8.68 -34.41
C VAL A 101 18.35 10.10 -34.82
N GLN A 102 18.01 11.11 -34.02
CA GLN A 102 18.40 12.50 -34.27
C GLN A 102 19.93 12.69 -34.23
N GLN A 103 20.60 12.05 -33.27
CA GLN A 103 22.06 12.08 -33.16
C GLN A 103 22.75 11.41 -34.36
N LEU A 104 22.25 10.25 -34.81
CA LEU A 104 22.79 9.56 -35.98
C LEU A 104 22.61 10.38 -37.26
N LEU A 105 21.44 11.00 -37.46
CA LEU A 105 21.19 11.87 -38.62
C LEU A 105 22.12 13.09 -38.63
N THR A 106 22.34 13.73 -37.48
CA THR A 106 23.21 14.91 -37.39
C THR A 106 24.69 14.57 -37.54
N THR A 107 25.17 13.47 -36.94
CA THR A 107 26.57 13.02 -37.11
C THR A 107 26.87 12.54 -38.53
N THR A 108 25.94 11.84 -39.19
CA THR A 108 26.13 11.40 -40.59
C THR A 108 26.19 12.59 -41.55
N ASN A 109 25.37 13.62 -41.33
CA ASN A 109 25.42 14.84 -42.14
C ASN A 109 26.69 15.65 -41.90
N SER A 110 27.19 15.72 -40.65
CA SER A 110 28.45 16.39 -40.33
C SER A 110 29.65 15.69 -40.96
N SER A 111 29.75 14.36 -40.85
CA SER A 111 30.88 13.61 -41.42
C SER A 111 30.90 13.66 -42.95
N THR A 112 29.73 13.66 -43.59
CA THR A 112 29.62 13.81 -45.05
C THR A 112 30.08 15.20 -45.49
N ASN A 113 29.68 16.25 -44.78
CA ASN A 113 30.13 17.61 -45.07
C ASN A 113 31.65 17.78 -44.86
N GLU A 114 32.21 17.22 -43.79
CA GLU A 114 33.65 17.25 -43.54
C GLU A 114 34.44 16.51 -44.63
N GLN A 115 33.96 15.35 -45.10
CA GLN A 115 34.60 14.61 -46.19
C GLN A 115 34.52 15.35 -47.54
N VAL A 116 33.40 16.00 -47.84
CA VAL A 116 33.24 16.82 -49.05
C VAL A 116 34.17 18.03 -49.00
N MET A 117 34.27 18.71 -47.86
CA MET A 117 35.18 19.84 -47.67
C MET A 117 36.65 19.41 -47.75
N ALA A 118 37.02 18.27 -47.15
CA ALA A 118 38.38 17.73 -47.26
C ALA A 118 38.77 17.38 -48.71
N LYS A 119 37.83 16.84 -49.51
CA LYS A 119 38.05 16.60 -50.94
C LYS A 119 38.17 17.91 -51.74
N LEU A 120 37.36 18.92 -51.45
CA LEU A 120 37.44 20.23 -52.11
C LEU A 120 38.77 20.93 -51.84
N VAL A 121 39.34 20.80 -50.63
CA VAL A 121 40.66 21.37 -50.28
C VAL A 121 41.81 20.64 -50.99
N GLN A 122 41.70 19.36 -51.31
CA GLN A 122 42.73 18.60 -52.02
C GLN A 122 42.77 18.85 -53.54
N ILE A 123 41.73 19.47 -54.10
CA ILE A 123 41.60 19.73 -55.55
C ILE A 123 42.04 21.16 -55.92
N ASN A 124 42.24 22.04 -54.93
CA ASN A 124 42.86 23.36 -55.08
C ASN A 124 44.34 23.34 -54.70
#